data_AF-I7J3I5-F1
#
_entry.id   AF-I7J3I5-F1
#
_cell.length_a   1.000
_cell.length_b   1.000
_cell.length_c   1.000
_cell.angle_alpha   90.00
_cell.angle_beta   90.00
_cell.angle_gamma   90.00
#
_symmetry.space_group_name_H-M   'P 1'
#
loop_
_entity.id
_entity.type
_entity.pdbx_description
1 polymer ?
#
loop_
_entity_poly.entity_id
_entity_poly.type
_entity_poly.pdbx_seq_one_letter_code
_entity_poly.pdbx_strand_id
1 'polypeptide(L)' 'MMKLLAVVGTNAPFSYNRFLAQFIAKRYGEKAEIEVKRN' A
#
# COMPACT_ATOMS: atom_id res chain seq x y z
N MET A 1 4.47 -10.13 14.36
CA MET A 1 3.71 -9.60 13.21
C MET A 1 4.15 -8.16 12.98
N MET A 2 4.69 -7.82 11.81
CA MET A 2 5.07 -6.43 11.50
C MET A 2 3.88 -5.65 10.95
N LYS A 3 3.77 -4.37 11.32
CA LYS A 3 2.83 -3.41 10.74
C LYS A 3 3.60 -2.41 9.88
N LEU A 4 3.13 -2.18 8.65
CA LEU A 4 3.75 -1.29 7.68
C LEU A 4 2.72 -0.27 7.18
N LEU A 5 3.15 0.98 7.03
CA LEU A 5 2.38 2.04 6.38
C LEU A 5 3.03 2.37 5.04
N ALA A 6 2.31 2.13 3.95
CA ALA A 6 2.71 2.52 2.61
C ALA A 6 2.04 3.86 2.23
N VAL A 7 2.85 4.92 2.12
CA VAL A 7 2.38 6.25 1.73
C VAL A 7 2.65 6.49 0.25
N VAL A 8 1.61 6.83 -0.51
CA VAL A 8 1.75 7.23 -1.91
C VAL A 8 1.63 8.75 -2.01
N GLY A 9 2.72 9.41 -2.38
CA GLY A 9 2.81 10.88 -2.53
C GLY A 9 2.16 11.41 -3.81
N THR A 10 0.92 11.04 -4.10
CA THR A 10 0.16 11.61 -5.22
C THR A 10 -1.33 11.73 -4.94
N ASN A 11 -1.86 12.87 -5.33
CA ASN A 11 -3.27 13.24 -5.33
C ASN A 11 -3.99 12.91 -6.66
N ALA A 12 -3.30 12.33 -7.64
CA ALA A 12 -3.88 11.94 -8.93
C ALA A 12 -4.92 10.81 -8.76
N PRO A 13 -6.14 10.93 -9.34
CA PRO A 13 -7.24 9.95 -9.16
C PRO A 13 -6.81 8.51 -9.42
N PHE A 14 -5.99 8.30 -10.44
CA PHE A 14 -5.29 7.06 -10.71
C PHE A 14 -3.81 7.17 -10.35
N SER A 15 -3.26 6.12 -9.75
CA SER A 15 -1.83 6.01 -9.45
C SER A 15 -1.38 4.57 -9.54
N TYR A 16 -0.45 4.28 -10.45
CA TYR A 16 0.16 2.96 -10.55
C TYR A 16 0.85 2.54 -9.25
N ASN A 17 1.51 3.46 -8.55
CA ASN A 17 2.14 3.19 -7.25
C ASN A 17 1.12 2.77 -6.19
N ARG A 18 -0.10 3.32 -6.21
CA ARG A 18 -1.18 2.89 -5.31
C ARG A 18 -1.64 1.47 -5.63
N PHE A 19 -1.81 1.17 -6.91
CA PHE A 19 -2.18 -0.17 -7.35
C PHE A 19 -1.10 -1.20 -6.96
N LEU A 20 0.17 -0.88 -7.16
CA LEU A 20 1.30 -1.72 -6.76
C LEU A 20 1.33 -1.93 -5.24
N ALA A 21 1.16 -0.88 -4.44
CA ALA A 21 1.14 -0.98 -2.99
C ALA A 21 -0.02 -1.87 -2.48
N GLN A 22 -1.20 -1.77 -3.09
CA GLN A 22 -2.33 -2.64 -2.79
C GLN A 22 -2.07 -4.10 -3.18
N PHE A 23 -1.43 -4.33 -4.33
CA PHE A 23 -1.02 -5.68 -4.73
C PHE A 23 -0.05 -6.30 -3.70
N ILE A 24 0.96 -5.54 -3.26
CA ILE A 24 1.92 -5.98 -2.24
C ILE A 24 1.19 -6.30 -0.92
N ALA A 25 0.31 -5.41 -0.46
CA ALA A 25 -0.48 -5.61 0.75
C ALA A 25 -1.29 -6.92 0.69
N LYS A 26 -1.96 -7.18 -0.44
CA LYS A 26 -2.70 -8.43 -0.65
C LYS A 26 -1.78 -9.65 -0.68
N ARG A 27 -0.65 -9.57 -1.40
CA ARG A 27 0.26 -10.70 -1.62
C ARG A 27 1.01 -11.15 -0.37
N TYR A 28 1.24 -10.24 0.57
CA TYR A 28 2.02 -10.46 1.79
C TYR A 28 1.22 -10.29 3.09
N GLY A 29 -0.11 -10.25 3.02
CA GLY A 29 -0.98 -10.03 4.19
C GLY A 29 -0.82 -11.06 5.31
N GLU A 30 -0.38 -12.29 4.99
CA GLU A 30 -0.07 -13.32 6.00
C GLU A 30 1.25 -13.07 6.75
N LYS A 31 2.13 -12.23 6.19
CA LYS A 31 3.47 -11.94 6.74
C LYS A 31 3.54 -10.57 7.41
N ALA A 32 2.78 -9.60 6.90
CA ALA A 32 2.74 -8.24 7.41
C ALA A 32 1.36 -7.61 7.21
N GLU A 33 0.93 -6.82 8.19
CA GLU A 33 -0.25 -5.96 8.06
C GLU A 33 0.19 -4.66 7.37
N ILE A 34 -0.27 -4.42 6.15
CA ILE A 34 0.18 -3.28 5.32
C ILE A 34 -1.02 -2.37 5.04
N GLU A 35 -0.99 -1.16 5.60
CA GLU A 35 -1.97 -0.12 5.31
C GLU A 35 -1.47 0.79 4.18
N VAL A 36 -2.30 1.06 3.17
CA VAL A 36 -1.95 1.94 2.04
C VAL A 36 -2.69 3.26 2.19
N LYS A 37 -1.97 4.38 2.36
CA LYS A 37 -2.54 5.73 2.47
C LYS A 37 -2.18 6.62 1.29
N ARG A 38 -3.08 7.56 1.03
CA ARG A 38 -2.82 8.73 0.21
C ARG A 38 -2.30 9.83 1.15
N ASN A 39 -1.27 10.54 0.72
CA ASN A 39 -0.89 11.81 1.33
C ASN A 39 -1.87 12.91 0.89
#